data_AF-A0A1Y3A3X2-F1
#
_entry.id   AF-A0A1Y3A3X2-F1
#
_cell.length_a   1.000
_cell.length_b   1.000
_cell.length_c   1.000
_cell.angle_alpha   90.00
_cell.angle_beta   90.00
_cell.angle_gamma   90.00
#
_symmetry.space_group_name_H-M   'P 1'
#
loop_
_entity.id
_entity.type
_entity.pdbx_description
1 polymer ?
#
loop_
_entity_poly.entity_id
_entity_poly.type
_entity_poly.pdbx_seq_one_letter_code
_entity_poly.pdbx_strand_id
1 'polypeptide(L)'
;MKAQAEEPTAVFDVVKQVFSVVFVVAGIAAFYYFSEAVPLLYRVLGLLVVVLAVLGLMLTTDIGKSVWLFVLDAKQEVRKVVWPTREETMRTTLLVFAMVTVVALILWLLDMFLFWGVRFLTGQGG
;
A
#
# COMPACT_ATOMS: atom_id res chain seq x y z
N MET A 1 33.11 -4.03 11.63
CA MET A 1 32.53 -3.88 10.28
C MET A 1 32.99 -5.07 9.45
N LYS A 2 32.23 -6.18 9.43
CA LYS A 2 32.50 -7.30 8.52
C LYS A 2 31.81 -6.95 7.22
N ALA A 3 32.59 -6.78 6.16
CA ALA A 3 32.10 -6.53 4.81
C ALA A 3 31.06 -7.61 4.47
N GLN A 4 29.85 -7.16 4.18
CA GLN A 4 28.82 -7.97 3.58
C GLN A 4 29.34 -8.32 2.18
N ALA A 5 29.83 -9.56 2.02
CA ALA A 5 30.19 -10.08 0.72
C ALA A 5 28.91 -10.10 -0.12
N GLU A 6 28.89 -9.35 -1.22
CA GLU A 6 27.97 -9.62 -2.33
C GLU A 6 28.25 -11.05 -2.79
N GLU A 7 27.35 -11.97 -2.44
CA GLU A 7 27.28 -13.29 -3.09
C GLU A 7 27.16 -13.01 -4.59
N PRO A 8 28.06 -13.54 -5.43
CA PRO A 8 28.02 -13.27 -6.86
C PRO A 8 26.68 -13.75 -7.41
N THR A 9 25.83 -12.81 -7.84
CA THR A 9 24.55 -13.14 -8.47
C THR A 9 24.83 -14.13 -9.58
N ALA A 10 24.25 -15.33 -9.48
CA ALA A 10 24.44 -16.35 -10.49
C ALA A 10 24.07 -15.74 -11.85
N VAL A 11 24.98 -15.80 -12.82
CA VAL A 11 24.75 -15.26 -14.19
C VAL A 11 23.45 -15.83 -14.76
N PHE A 12 23.10 -17.07 -14.39
CA PHE A 12 21.85 -17.73 -14.73
C PHE A 12 20.59 -16.99 -14.23
N ASP A 13 20.64 -16.41 -13.03
CA ASP A 13 19.51 -15.66 -12.45
C ASP A 13 19.32 -14.31 -13.14
N VAL A 14 20.41 -13.63 -13.49
CA VAL A 14 20.37 -12.39 -14.29
C VAL A 14 19.79 -12.66 -15.68
N VAL A 15 20.24 -13.74 -16.34
CA VAL A 15 19.70 -14.14 -17.65
C VAL A 15 18.19 -14.40 -17.56
N LYS A 16 17.74 -15.09 -16.51
CA LYS A 16 16.31 -15.37 -16.29
C LYS A 16 15.48 -14.11 -16.06
N GLN A 17 16.01 -13.14 -15.34
CA GLN A 17 15.37 -11.84 -15.11
C GLN A 17 15.28 -11.02 -16.39
N VAL A 18 16.36 -10.95 -17.17
CA VAL A 18 16.33 -10.26 -18.47
C VAL A 18 15.33 -10.94 -19.41
N PHE A 19 15.34 -12.27 -19.46
CA PHE A 19 14.41 -13.03 -20.28
C PHE A 19 12.96 -12.80 -19.88
N SER A 20 12.64 -12.75 -18.57
CA SER A 20 11.28 -12.51 -18.10
C SER A 20 10.79 -11.11 -18.46
N VAL A 21 11.63 -10.08 -18.35
CA VAL A 21 11.32 -8.71 -18.78
C VAL A 21 11.04 -8.65 -20.28
N VAL A 22 11.89 -9.29 -21.10
CA VAL A 22 11.68 -9.38 -22.54
C VAL A 22 10.35 -10.08 -22.86
N PHE A 23 10.01 -11.14 -22.13
CA PHE A 23 8.77 -11.89 -22.32
C PHE A 23 7.51 -11.07 -21.97
N VAL A 24 7.57 -10.23 -20.93
CA VAL A 24 6.49 -9.28 -20.59
C VAL A 24 6.30 -8.27 -21.71
N VAL A 25 7.39 -7.63 -22.16
CA VAL A 25 7.32 -6.63 -23.24
C VAL A 25 6.78 -7.24 -24.51
N ALA A 26 7.23 -8.45 -24.88
CA ALA A 26 6.73 -9.19 -26.02
C ALA A 26 5.24 -9.54 -25.87
N GLY A 27 4.79 -9.96 -24.69
CA GLY A 27 3.38 -10.24 -24.41
C GLY A 27 2.48 -9.02 -24.54
N ILE A 28 2.93 -7.85 -24.06
CA ILE A 28 2.21 -6.58 -24.20
C ILE A 28 2.19 -6.14 -25.67
N ALA A 29 3.32 -6.20 -26.37
CA ALA A 29 3.40 -5.86 -27.79
C ALA A 29 2.49 -6.75 -28.63
N ALA A 30 2.50 -8.08 -28.38
CA ALA A 30 1.60 -9.02 -29.02
C ALA A 30 0.12 -8.70 -28.71
N PHE A 31 -0.19 -8.33 -27.46
CA PHE A 31 -1.54 -7.91 -27.11
C PHE A 31 -2.01 -6.73 -27.96
N TYR A 32 -1.18 -5.72 -28.21
CA TYR A 32 -1.54 -4.57 -29.05
C TYR A 32 -1.55 -4.88 -30.56
N TYR A 33 -0.58 -5.65 -31.05
CA TYR A 33 -0.47 -5.98 -32.48
C TYR A 33 -1.64 -6.82 -32.97
N PHE A 34 -2.08 -7.82 -32.20
CA PHE A 34 -3.21 -8.68 -32.54
C PHE A 34 -4.57 -8.04 -32.21
N SER A 35 -4.63 -6.71 -32.05
CA SER A 35 -5.83 -6.03 -31.60
C SER A 35 -6.98 -6.03 -32.61
N GLU A 36 -6.66 -6.05 -33.90
CA GLU A 36 -7.65 -6.05 -34.99
C GLU A 36 -8.04 -7.46 -35.46
N ALA A 37 -7.17 -8.46 -35.23
CA ALA A 37 -7.33 -9.81 -35.77
C ALA A 37 -8.00 -10.82 -34.81
N VAL A 38 -8.01 -10.56 -33.50
CA VAL A 38 -8.44 -11.53 -32.48
C VAL A 38 -9.48 -10.93 -31.51
N PRO A 39 -10.58 -11.66 -31.19
CA PRO A 39 -11.54 -11.24 -30.18
C PRO A 39 -10.90 -10.98 -28.81
N LEU A 40 -11.45 -10.01 -28.07
CA LEU A 40 -10.88 -9.52 -26.80
C LEU A 40 -10.61 -10.64 -25.77
N LEU A 41 -11.49 -11.65 -25.69
CA LEU A 41 -11.38 -12.75 -24.73
C LEU A 41 -10.06 -13.53 -24.89
N TYR A 42 -9.69 -13.91 -26.12
CA TYR A 42 -8.49 -14.72 -26.37
C TYR A 42 -7.20 -13.94 -26.12
N ARG A 43 -7.19 -12.63 -26.37
CA ARG A 43 -6.05 -11.75 -26.08
C ARG A 43 -5.78 -11.64 -24.59
N VAL A 44 -6.83 -11.45 -23.79
CA VAL A 44 -6.71 -11.37 -22.33
C VAL A 44 -6.27 -12.70 -21.74
N LEU A 45 -6.79 -13.82 -22.23
CA LEU A 45 -6.34 -15.16 -21.83
C LEU A 45 -4.86 -15.39 -22.18
N GLY A 46 -4.42 -15.00 -23.39
CA GLY A 46 -3.02 -15.08 -23.79
C GLY A 46 -2.11 -14.24 -22.89
N LEU A 47 -2.51 -13.01 -22.56
CA LEU A 47 -1.79 -12.15 -21.64
C LEU A 47 -1.72 -12.75 -20.23
N LEU A 48 -2.81 -13.32 -19.73
CA LEU A 48 -2.83 -14.03 -18.45
C LEU A 48 -1.83 -15.19 -18.42
N VAL A 49 -1.74 -15.99 -19.49
CA VAL A 49 -0.76 -17.08 -19.58
C VAL A 49 0.66 -16.54 -19.55
N VAL A 50 0.96 -15.47 -20.28
CA VAL A 50 2.28 -14.82 -20.26
C VAL A 50 2.63 -14.31 -18.86
N VAL A 51 1.68 -13.65 -18.19
CA VAL A 51 1.87 -13.15 -16.82
C VAL A 51 2.13 -14.31 -15.85
N LEU A 52 1.36 -15.39 -15.92
CA LEU A 52 1.57 -16.58 -15.08
C LEU A 52 2.93 -17.23 -15.33
N ALA A 53 3.36 -17.33 -16.59
CA ALA A 53 4.67 -17.87 -16.94
C ALA A 53 5.81 -17.00 -16.38
N VAL A 54 5.71 -15.67 -16.51
CA VAL A 54 6.68 -14.71 -15.98
C VAL A 54 6.74 -14.78 -14.46
N LEU A 55 5.59 -14.81 -13.78
CA LEU A 55 5.52 -14.96 -12.32
C LEU A 55 6.15 -16.28 -11.87
N GLY A 56 5.84 -17.39 -12.55
CA GLY A 56 6.44 -18.69 -12.27
C GLY A 56 7.97 -18.68 -12.41
N LEU A 57 8.49 -18.05 -13.47
CA LEU A 57 9.93 -17.85 -13.65
C LEU A 57 10.52 -16.97 -12.54
N MET A 58 9.87 -15.88 -12.18
CA MET A 58 10.36 -14.93 -11.18
C MET A 58 10.43 -15.54 -9.77
N LEU A 59 9.47 -16.40 -9.41
CA LEU A 59 9.47 -17.10 -8.11
C LEU A 59 10.65 -18.07 -7.95
N THR A 60 11.20 -18.56 -9.06
CA THR A 60 12.33 -19.50 -9.03
C THR A 60 13.71 -18.82 -8.98
N THR A 61 13.77 -17.49 -9.14
CA THR A 61 14.96 -16.65 -8.98
C THR A 61 15.25 -16.39 -7.49
N ASP A 62 16.49 -16.10 -7.13
CA ASP A 62 16.91 -15.84 -5.74
C ASP A 62 16.15 -14.69 -5.08
N ILE A 63 15.81 -13.64 -5.84
CA ILE A 63 14.93 -12.55 -5.39
C ILE A 63 13.51 -13.05 -5.11
N GLY A 64 12.97 -13.96 -5.93
CA GLY A 64 11.64 -14.53 -5.74
C GLY A 64 11.56 -15.37 -4.46
N LYS A 65 12.60 -16.17 -4.19
CA LYS A 65 12.70 -16.98 -2.97
C LYS A 65 12.86 -16.13 -1.72
N SER A 66 13.66 -15.06 -1.77
CA SER A 66 13.86 -14.18 -0.61
C SER A 66 12.58 -13.41 -0.24
N VAL A 67 11.81 -12.95 -1.25
CA VAL A 67 10.49 -12.36 -1.02
C VAL A 67 9.53 -13.38 -0.39
N TRP A 68 9.54 -14.63 -0.85
CA TRP A 68 8.71 -15.68 -0.27
C TRP A 68 9.05 -15.95 1.21
N LEU A 69 10.33 -16.03 1.54
CA LEU A 69 10.81 -16.15 2.91
C LEU A 69 10.42 -14.94 3.75
N PHE A 70 10.57 -13.72 3.22
CA PHE A 70 10.14 -12.50 3.89
C PHE A 70 8.65 -12.50 4.22
N VAL A 71 7.79 -12.99 3.33
CA VAL A 71 6.34 -13.11 3.60
C VAL A 71 6.07 -14.10 4.75
N LEU A 72 6.81 -15.21 4.80
CA LEU A 72 6.71 -16.17 5.88
C LEU A 72 7.15 -15.56 7.22
N ASP A 73 8.26 -14.84 7.23
CA ASP A 73 8.78 -14.14 8.42
C ASP A 73 7.85 -13.02 8.86
N ALA A 74 7.31 -12.23 7.93
CA ALA A 74 6.34 -11.17 8.22
C ALA A 74 5.06 -11.74 8.86
N LYS A 75 4.58 -12.92 8.40
CA LYS A 75 3.47 -13.61 9.04
C LYS A 75 3.77 -14.02 10.47
N GLN A 76 5.00 -14.44 10.75
CA GLN A 76 5.42 -14.76 12.12
C GLN A 76 5.50 -13.50 12.99
N GLU A 77 5.97 -12.38 12.44
CA GLU A 77 6.07 -11.11 13.16
C GLU A 77 4.69 -10.50 13.46
N VAL A 78 3.75 -10.57 12.52
CA VAL A 78 2.36 -10.14 12.74
C VAL A 78 1.70 -10.92 13.88
N ARG A 79 2.11 -12.18 14.12
CA ARG A 79 1.62 -12.96 15.28
C ARG A 79 2.20 -12.48 16.61
N LYS A 80 3.37 -11.81 16.60
CA LYS A 80 3.96 -11.18 17.79
C LYS A 80 3.34 -9.83 18.10
N VAL A 81 2.61 -9.24 17.15
CA VAL A 81 1.85 -8.00 17.38
C VAL A 81 0.73 -8.30 18.37
N VAL A 82 0.90 -7.81 19.59
CA VAL A 82 -0.15 -7.80 20.59
C VAL A 82 -1.14 -6.72 20.17
N TRP A 83 -2.25 -7.14 19.56
CA TRP A 83 -3.34 -6.23 19.24
C TRP A 83 -3.96 -5.70 20.54
N PRO A 84 -4.22 -4.38 20.62
CA PRO A 84 -4.77 -3.78 21.83
C PRO A 84 -6.11 -4.40 22.17
N THR A 85 -6.37 -4.56 23.46
CA THR A 85 -7.67 -5.09 23.90
C THR A 85 -8.77 -4.07 23.61
N ARG A 86 -10.04 -4.53 23.53
CA ARG A 86 -11.18 -3.63 23.34
C ARG A 86 -11.25 -2.55 24.44
N GLU A 87 -10.84 -2.90 25.65
CA GLU A 87 -10.83 -1.96 26.77
C GLU A 87 -9.78 -0.86 26.62
N GLU A 88 -8.55 -1.20 26.22
CA GLU A 88 -7.50 -0.22 25.95
C GLU A 88 -7.89 0.73 24.81
N THR A 89 -8.43 0.16 23.73
CA THR A 89 -8.90 0.93 22.57
C THR A 89 -10.00 1.90 22.96
N MET A 90 -10.98 1.45 23.76
CA MET A 90 -12.07 2.30 24.24
C MET A 90 -11.59 3.39 25.20
N ARG A 91 -10.65 3.10 26.11
CA ARG A 91 -10.07 4.10 27.02
C ARG A 91 -9.34 5.19 26.24
N THR A 92 -8.48 4.82 25.29
CA THR A 92 -7.76 5.79 24.46
C THR A 92 -8.73 6.62 23.61
N THR A 93 -9.74 5.99 23.01
CA THR A 93 -10.77 6.69 22.23
C THR A 93 -11.54 7.69 23.09
N LEU A 94 -11.97 7.30 24.29
CA LEU A 94 -12.71 8.15 25.22
C LEU A 94 -11.87 9.34 25.70
N LEU A 95 -10.56 9.14 25.94
CA LEU A 95 -9.63 10.21 26.28
C LEU A 95 -9.54 11.24 25.14
N VAL A 96 -9.33 10.79 23.90
CA VAL A 96 -9.30 11.68 22.73
C VAL A 96 -10.64 12.40 22.58
N PHE A 97 -11.76 11.70 22.76
CA PHE A 97 -13.09 12.28 22.67
C PHE A 97 -13.31 13.38 23.72
N ALA A 98 -12.87 13.15 24.97
CA ALA A 98 -12.91 14.14 26.03
C ALA A 98 -12.07 15.37 25.69
N MET A 99 -10.84 15.17 25.22
CA MET A 99 -9.95 16.27 24.80
C MET A 99 -10.58 17.12 23.69
N VAL A 100 -11.12 16.48 22.64
CA VAL A 100 -11.76 17.18 21.53
C VAL A 100 -13.01 17.93 22.00
N THR A 101 -13.81 17.34 22.90
CA THR A 101 -15.00 17.98 23.46
C THR A 101 -14.65 19.25 24.23
N VAL A 102 -13.59 19.22 25.04
CA VAL A 102 -13.11 20.41 25.78
C VAL A 102 -12.70 21.53 24.83
N VAL A 103 -11.90 21.21 23.80
CA VAL A 103 -11.48 22.19 22.79
C VAL A 103 -12.68 22.75 22.04
N ALA A 104 -13.62 21.90 21.63
CA ALA A 104 -14.83 22.32 20.94
C ALA A 104 -15.69 23.27 21.79
N LEU A 105 -15.85 23.01 23.08
CA LEU A 105 -16.57 23.89 24.00
C LEU A 105 -15.89 25.25 24.18
N ILE A 106 -14.55 25.27 24.29
CA ILE A 106 -13.80 26.53 24.41
C ILE A 106 -13.96 27.38 23.16
N LEU A 107 -13.80 26.77 21.97
CA LEU A 107 -13.97 27.48 20.70
C LEU A 107 -15.41 27.99 20.56
N TRP A 108 -16.40 27.16 20.86
CA TRP A 108 -17.81 27.56 20.81
C TRP A 108 -18.13 28.75 21.72
N LEU A 109 -17.59 28.77 22.94
CA LEU A 109 -17.74 29.90 23.86
C LEU A 109 -17.06 31.17 23.33
N LEU A 110 -15.85 31.02 22.77
CA LEU A 110 -15.12 32.13 22.17
C LEU A 110 -15.89 32.70 20.97
N ASP A 111 -16.42 31.85 20.10
CA ASP A 111 -17.23 32.25 18.95
C ASP A 111 -18.48 33.03 19.40
N MET A 112 -19.18 32.56 20.44
CA MET A 112 -20.34 33.26 21.00
C MET A 112 -19.96 34.64 21.56
N PHE A 113 -18.82 34.73 22.26
CA PHE A 113 -18.32 35.98 22.83
C PHE A 113 -17.90 36.97 21.73
N LEU A 114 -17.16 36.51 20.72
CA LEU A 114 -16.76 37.32 19.57
C LEU A 114 -17.98 37.81 18.79
N PHE A 115 -18.96 36.94 18.56
CA PHE A 115 -20.19 37.30 17.86
C PHE A 115 -21.00 38.37 18.59
N TRP A 116 -21.10 38.26 19.92
CA TRP A 116 -21.71 39.29 20.75
C TRP A 116 -20.95 40.63 20.64
N GLY A 117 -19.62 40.60 20.75
CA GLY A 117 -18.78 41.79 20.63
C GLY A 117 -18.90 42.48 19.26
N VAL A 118 -18.91 41.71 18.18
CA VAL A 118 -19.10 42.22 16.81
C VAL A 118 -20.48 42.84 16.64
N ARG A 119 -21.55 42.20 17.14
CA ARG A 119 -22.91 42.76 17.11
C ARG A 119 -23.01 44.09 17.86
N PHE A 120 -22.38 44.18 19.03
CA PHE A 120 -22.33 45.41 19.81
C PHE A 120 -21.61 46.54 19.07
N LEU A 121 -20.46 46.24 18.47
CA LEU A 121 -19.66 47.22 17.70
C LEU A 121 -20.31 47.67 16.40
N THR A 122 -20.99 46.76 15.69
CA THR A 122 -21.57 47.03 14.36
C THR A 122 -23.00 47.61 14.45
N GLY A 123 -23.55 47.76 15.67
CA GLY A 123 -24.88 48.34 15.88
C GLY A 123 -26.05 47.50 15.31
N GLN A 124 -25.81 46.25 14.90
CA GLN A 124 -26.81 45.33 14.36
C GLN A 124 -27.60 44.57 15.45
N GLY A 125 -27.52 44.99 16.71
CA GLY A 125 -28.19 44.35 17.84
C GLY A 125 -29.57 44.95 18.14
N GLY A 126 -30.57 44.55 17.36
CA GLY A 126 -31.99 44.50 17.71
C GLY A 126 -32.49 43.08 17.58
#